data_AF-A0A4Z0QAL5-F1
#
_entry.id   AF-A0A4Z0QAL5-F1
#
_cell.length_a   1.000
_cell.length_b   1.000
_cell.length_c   1.000
_cell.angle_alpha   90.00
_cell.angle_beta   90.00
_cell.angle_gamma   90.00
#
_symmetry.space_group_name_H-M   'P 1'
#
loop_
_entity.id
_entity.type
_entity.pdbx_description
1 polymer ?
#
loop_
_entity_poly.entity_id
_entity_poly.type
_entity_poly.pdbx_seq_one_letter_code
_entity_poly.pdbx_strand_id
1 'polypeptide(L)'
;MESSLILGLLFFFGSAMNDVMLRAKHWQVFLYILPILILANITIVDSPLLSNSMSALAYGCYFTWFALLGNRLFLLLPRNVDFSLTWFLVDTVVVIATFAATVILTDDRSFQGEGLMALPVFYVFFAAGHTFWFLAATLVAVEKRRRPEFGFYFGTLLLFLFWPIGVWFIQPRLNKVWKEQE
;
A
#
# COMPACT_ATOMS: atom_id res chain seq x y z
N MET A 1 10.85 -16.90 15.37
CA MET A 1 12.24 -16.66 14.90
C MET A 1 12.27 -16.15 13.45
N GLU A 2 11.26 -16.45 12.62
CA GLU A 2 11.13 -15.86 11.27
C GLU A 2 10.57 -14.42 11.28
N SER A 3 9.73 -14.09 12.27
CA SER A 3 9.18 -12.74 12.44
C SER A 3 10.25 -11.68 12.68
N SER A 4 11.38 -12.04 13.30
CA SER A 4 12.48 -11.11 13.63
C SER A 4 13.35 -10.71 12.42
N LEU A 5 13.40 -11.51 11.36
CA LEU A 5 14.19 -11.20 10.16
C LEU A 5 13.47 -10.19 9.25
N ILE A 6 12.16 -10.36 9.07
CA ILE A 6 11.32 -9.42 8.31
C ILE A 6 11.19 -8.10 9.09
N LEU A 7 11.01 -8.16 10.42
CA LEU A 7 11.06 -6.98 11.28
C LEU A 7 12.41 -6.27 11.23
N GLY A 8 13.53 -7.00 11.17
CA GLY A 8 14.88 -6.44 11.09
C GLY A 8 15.17 -5.69 9.78
N LEU A 9 14.73 -6.24 8.64
CA LEU A 9 14.84 -5.59 7.32
C LEU A 9 13.96 -4.33 7.21
N LEU A 10 12.76 -4.36 7.80
CA LEU A 10 11.86 -3.20 7.87
C LEU A 10 12.32 -2.14 8.89
N PHE A 11 13.01 -2.55 9.96
CA PHE A 11 13.58 -1.62 10.96
C PHE A 11 14.74 -0.81 10.39
N PHE A 12 15.60 -1.43 9.58
CA PHE A 12 16.83 -0.80 9.07
C PHE A 12 16.57 0.27 8.01
N PHE A 13 15.50 0.13 7.20
CA PHE A 13 15.04 1.18 6.27
C PHE A 13 14.08 2.20 6.89
N GLY A 14 13.51 1.90 8.06
CA GLY A 14 12.36 2.64 8.61
C GLY A 14 12.67 3.84 9.50
N SER A 15 13.71 3.82 10.35
CA SER A 15 13.76 4.75 11.49
C SER A 15 13.88 6.25 11.11
N ALA A 16 14.51 6.59 9.98
CA ALA A 16 14.64 7.98 9.52
C ALA A 16 13.61 8.39 8.45
N MET A 17 13.07 7.43 7.67
CA MET A 17 12.17 7.70 6.53
C MET A 17 10.68 7.66 6.93
N ASN A 18 10.35 7.06 8.08
CA ASN A 18 8.96 6.84 8.53
C ASN A 18 8.23 8.10 9.01
N ASP A 19 8.94 9.09 9.53
CA ASP A 19 8.33 10.32 10.02
C ASP A 19 8.01 11.29 8.89
N VAL A 20 8.79 11.24 7.81
CA VAL A 20 8.58 12.08 6.62
C VAL A 20 7.25 11.75 5.96
N MET A 21 6.85 10.48 5.91
CA MET A 21 5.60 10.05 5.30
C MET A 21 4.36 10.62 5.99
N LEU A 22 4.36 10.64 7.33
CA LEU A 22 3.23 11.17 8.11
C LEU A 22 3.20 12.70 8.19
N ARG A 23 4.32 13.38 7.86
CA ARG A 23 4.44 14.84 7.92
C ARG A 23 4.26 15.52 6.55
N ALA A 24 4.39 14.76 5.46
CA ALA A 24 4.33 15.31 4.11
C ALA A 24 3.03 16.09 3.87
N LYS A 25 3.09 17.14 3.05
CA LYS A 25 1.88 17.83 2.57
C LYS A 25 1.24 16.99 1.46
N HIS A 26 -0.08 17.04 1.32
CA HIS A 26 -0.81 16.30 0.28
C HIS A 26 -0.22 16.50 -1.13
N TRP A 27 0.23 17.72 -1.46
CA TRP A 27 0.85 18.01 -2.75
C TRP A 27 2.23 17.34 -2.93
N GLN A 28 3.01 17.15 -1.85
CA GLN A 28 4.30 16.46 -1.91
C GLN A 28 4.09 14.98 -2.20
N VAL A 29 3.10 14.36 -1.54
CA VAL A 29 2.71 12.97 -1.79
C VAL A 29 2.17 12.80 -3.21
N PHE A 30 1.37 13.77 -3.69
CA PHE A 30 0.91 13.78 -5.07
C PHE A 30 2.07 13.84 -6.07
N LEU A 31 3.01 14.77 -5.91
CA LEU A 31 4.16 14.89 -6.79
C LEU A 31 5.12 13.69 -6.72
N TYR A 32 5.10 12.94 -5.61
CA TYR A 32 5.83 11.68 -5.49
C TYR A 32 5.11 10.53 -6.22
N ILE A 33 3.80 10.38 -6.04
CA ILE A 33 3.02 9.27 -6.62
C ILE A 33 2.78 9.46 -8.13
N LEU A 34 2.53 10.70 -8.59
CA LEU A 34 2.24 11.01 -9.99
C LEU A 34 3.32 10.47 -10.96
N PRO A 35 4.62 10.76 -10.81
CA PRO A 35 5.64 10.24 -11.72
C PRO A 35 5.74 8.72 -11.65
N ILE A 36 5.52 8.10 -10.48
CA ILE A 36 5.48 6.65 -10.34
C ILE A 36 4.35 6.06 -11.20
N LEU A 37 3.14 6.61 -11.13
CA LEU A 37 2.02 6.15 -11.95
C LEU A 37 2.22 6.38 -13.45
N ILE A 38 2.86 7.49 -13.83
CA ILE A 38 3.23 7.75 -15.22
C ILE A 38 4.24 6.70 -15.70
N LEU A 39 5.33 6.48 -14.94
CA LEU A 39 6.35 5.48 -15.25
C LEU A 39 5.78 4.05 -15.34
N ALA A 40 4.76 3.73 -14.54
CA ALA A 40 4.08 2.43 -14.57
C ALA A 40 3.35 2.16 -15.90
N ASN A 41 3.00 3.21 -16.65
CA ASN A 41 2.18 3.12 -17.86
C ASN A 41 2.89 3.61 -19.13
N ILE A 42 4.17 4.03 -19.04
CA ILE A 42 4.97 4.38 -20.22
C ILE A 42 5.40 3.10 -20.94
N THR A 43 5.17 3.09 -22.26
CA THR A 43 5.64 2.03 -23.16
C THR A 43 6.79 2.52 -24.03
N ILE A 44 7.93 1.82 -23.98
CA ILE A 44 9.09 2.10 -24.84
C ILE A 44 9.10 1.07 -25.96
N VAL A 45 8.78 1.50 -27.18
CA VAL A 45 8.59 0.63 -28.34
C VAL A 45 9.85 -0.17 -28.67
N ASP A 46 11.02 0.45 -28.57
CA ASP A 46 12.29 -0.16 -28.98
C ASP A 46 12.89 -1.13 -27.94
N SER A 47 12.34 -1.17 -26.72
CA SER A 47 12.88 -2.02 -25.65
C SER A 47 11.78 -2.51 -24.68
N PRO A 48 11.03 -3.56 -25.06
CA PRO A 48 9.95 -4.11 -24.23
C PRO A 48 10.41 -4.54 -22.83
N LEU A 49 11.61 -5.14 -22.72
CA LEU A 49 12.16 -5.55 -21.43
C LEU A 49 12.40 -4.36 -20.50
N LEU A 50 12.94 -3.25 -21.02
CA LEU A 50 13.17 -2.03 -20.24
C LEU A 50 11.83 -1.43 -19.81
N SER A 51 10.87 -1.35 -20.74
CA SER A 51 9.51 -0.85 -20.47
C SER A 51 8.81 -1.64 -19.36
N ASN A 52 8.87 -2.97 -19.40
CA ASN A 52 8.24 -3.85 -18.42
C ASN A 52 8.96 -3.79 -17.06
N SER A 53 10.29 -3.72 -17.07
CA SER A 53 11.09 -3.59 -15.84
C SER A 53 10.81 -2.26 -15.13
N MET A 54 10.74 -1.15 -15.88
CA MET A 54 10.36 0.16 -15.34
C MET A 54 8.94 0.15 -14.78
N SER A 55 8.00 -0.48 -15.51
CA SER A 55 6.61 -0.58 -15.07
C SER A 55 6.49 -1.41 -13.78
N ALA A 56 7.17 -2.55 -13.70
CA ALA A 56 7.19 -3.41 -12.51
C ALA A 56 7.81 -2.70 -11.30
N LEU A 57 8.93 -1.99 -11.49
CA LEU A 57 9.55 -1.17 -10.44
C LEU A 57 8.61 -0.07 -9.96
N ALA A 58 7.91 0.59 -10.89
CA ALA A 58 6.97 1.66 -10.54
C ALA A 58 5.79 1.13 -9.71
N TYR A 59 5.14 0.02 -10.10
CA TYR A 59 4.10 -0.61 -9.28
C TYR A 59 4.64 -1.09 -7.93
N GLY A 60 5.86 -1.64 -7.91
CA GLY A 60 6.55 -2.01 -6.67
C GLY A 60 6.71 -0.82 -5.72
N CYS A 61 7.21 0.32 -6.22
CA CYS A 61 7.32 1.56 -5.44
C CYS A 61 5.96 2.05 -4.94
N TYR A 62 4.92 1.97 -5.78
CA TYR A 62 3.56 2.38 -5.42
C TYR A 62 2.99 1.57 -4.25
N PHE A 63 3.09 0.24 -4.27
CA PHE A 63 2.64 -0.60 -3.16
C PHE A 63 3.58 -0.58 -1.96
N THR A 64 4.87 -0.35 -2.16
CA THR A 64 5.83 -0.16 -1.07
C THR A 64 5.48 1.08 -0.24
N TRP A 65 5.02 2.16 -0.87
CA TRP A 65 4.49 3.32 -0.15
C TRP A 65 3.36 2.93 0.81
N PHE A 66 2.41 2.11 0.37
CA PHE A 66 1.34 1.60 1.22
C PHE A 66 1.84 0.69 2.33
N ALA A 67 2.80 -0.20 2.05
CA ALA A 67 3.42 -1.06 3.06
C ALA A 67 4.05 -0.25 4.19
N LEU A 68 4.80 0.80 3.85
CA LEU A 68 5.46 1.69 4.80
C LEU A 68 4.44 2.49 5.63
N LEU A 69 3.41 3.02 4.99
CA LEU A 69 2.33 3.73 5.67
C LEU A 69 1.55 2.81 6.64
N GLY A 70 1.21 1.60 6.21
CA GLY A 70 0.49 0.62 7.02
C GLY A 70 1.31 0.17 8.23
N ASN A 71 2.62 -0.08 8.03
CA ASN A 71 3.54 -0.37 9.13
C ASN A 71 3.57 0.78 10.15
N ARG A 72 3.62 2.04 9.69
CA ARG A 72 3.65 3.18 10.60
C ARG A 72 2.34 3.34 11.37
N LEU A 73 1.19 3.22 10.70
CA LEU A 73 -0.12 3.27 11.35
C LEU A 73 -0.30 2.13 12.37
N PHE A 74 0.22 0.94 12.06
CA PHE A 74 0.20 -0.20 12.98
C PHE A 74 0.93 0.10 14.30
N LEU A 75 2.10 0.74 14.22
CA LEU A 75 2.87 1.15 15.41
C LEU A 75 2.15 2.20 16.29
N LEU A 76 1.18 2.92 15.72
CA LEU A 76 0.39 3.94 16.41
C LEU A 76 -0.93 3.39 16.95
N LEU A 77 -1.24 2.11 16.73
CA LEU A 77 -2.50 1.53 17.17
C LEU A 77 -2.63 1.55 18.70
N PRO A 78 -3.84 1.81 19.22
CA PRO A 78 -4.12 1.70 20.63
C PRO A 78 -4.08 0.21 21.05
N ARG A 79 -3.70 -0.06 22.31
CA ARG A 79 -3.48 -1.42 22.83
C ARG A 79 -4.72 -2.35 22.78
N ASN A 80 -5.91 -1.79 22.62
CA ASN A 80 -7.19 -2.49 22.56
C ASN A 80 -7.61 -2.90 21.13
N VAL A 81 -6.75 -2.71 20.13
CA VAL A 81 -7.04 -3.04 18.74
C VAL A 81 -6.02 -4.06 18.21
N ASP A 82 -6.54 -5.20 17.77
CA ASP A 82 -5.81 -6.36 17.31
C ASP A 82 -5.88 -6.48 15.78
N PHE A 83 -4.92 -5.87 15.09
CA PHE A 83 -4.69 -6.12 13.66
C PHE A 83 -3.43 -6.98 13.46
N SER A 84 -3.34 -7.68 12.32
CA SER A 84 -2.16 -8.48 11.98
C SER A 84 -1.32 -7.75 10.94
N LEU A 85 -0.20 -7.16 11.38
CA LEU A 85 0.76 -6.54 10.47
C LEU A 85 1.37 -7.57 9.51
N THR A 86 1.63 -8.79 9.99
CA THR A 86 2.22 -9.86 9.18
C THR A 86 1.31 -10.24 8.02
N TRP A 87 0.01 -10.38 8.25
CA TRP A 87 -0.93 -10.73 7.17
C TRP A 87 -1.02 -9.60 6.14
N PHE A 88 -1.11 -8.35 6.60
CA PHE A 88 -1.07 -7.18 5.71
C PHE A 88 0.19 -7.17 4.84
N LEU A 89 1.38 -7.41 5.41
CA LEU A 89 2.63 -7.42 4.67
C LEU A 89 2.71 -8.57 3.67
N VAL A 90 2.27 -9.77 4.06
CA VAL A 90 2.19 -10.93 3.15
C VAL A 90 1.30 -10.62 1.96
N ASP A 91 0.09 -10.08 2.19
CA ASP A 91 -0.82 -9.73 1.11
C ASP A 91 -0.27 -8.61 0.23
N THR A 92 0.40 -7.62 0.81
CA THR A 92 1.04 -6.55 0.03
C THR A 92 2.16 -7.10 -0.84
N VAL A 93 2.98 -8.03 -0.33
CA VAL A 93 4.03 -8.71 -1.10
C VAL A 93 3.43 -9.58 -2.21
N VAL A 94 2.34 -10.31 -1.95
CA VAL A 94 1.62 -11.09 -2.97
C VAL A 94 1.12 -10.17 -4.09
N VAL A 95 0.57 -9.01 -3.75
CA VAL A 95 0.12 -8.01 -4.73
C VAL A 95 1.30 -7.50 -5.55
N ILE A 96 2.40 -7.08 -4.92
CA ILE A 96 3.62 -6.62 -5.63
C ILE A 96 4.13 -7.70 -6.58
N ALA A 97 4.30 -8.93 -6.08
CA ALA A 97 4.82 -10.04 -6.86
C ALA A 97 3.91 -10.37 -8.05
N THR A 98 2.58 -10.34 -7.84
CA THR A 98 1.62 -10.62 -8.92
C THR A 98 1.63 -9.52 -9.97
N PHE A 99 1.58 -8.24 -9.58
CA PHE A 99 1.66 -7.14 -10.55
C PHE A 99 2.98 -7.15 -11.33
N ALA A 100 4.10 -7.42 -10.66
CA ALA A 100 5.39 -7.56 -11.33
C ALA A 100 5.40 -8.75 -12.31
N ALA A 101 4.88 -9.90 -11.89
CA ALA A 101 4.76 -11.09 -12.73
C ALA A 101 3.87 -10.82 -13.95
N THR A 102 2.71 -10.18 -13.78
CA THR A 102 1.82 -9.81 -14.89
C THR A 102 2.54 -8.91 -15.88
N VAL A 103 3.20 -7.85 -15.41
CA VAL A 103 3.90 -6.90 -16.30
C VAL A 103 5.09 -7.54 -17.02
N ILE A 104 5.79 -8.49 -16.40
CA ILE A 104 7.00 -9.10 -16.96
C ILE A 104 6.67 -10.30 -17.86
N LEU A 105 5.65 -11.09 -17.50
CA LEU A 105 5.36 -12.39 -18.12
C LEU A 105 4.18 -12.35 -19.10
N THR A 106 3.39 -11.28 -19.14
CA THR A 106 2.20 -11.17 -20.01
C THR A 106 2.29 -9.96 -20.93
N ASP A 107 1.95 -10.16 -22.20
CA ASP A 107 2.03 -9.11 -23.22
C ASP A 107 0.89 -8.08 -23.11
N ASP A 108 -0.30 -8.54 -22.69
CA ASP A 108 -1.51 -7.72 -22.55
C ASP A 108 -1.67 -7.12 -21.14
N ARG A 109 -0.71 -7.38 -20.24
CA ARG A 109 -0.75 -7.00 -18.81
C ARG A 109 -2.01 -7.48 -18.11
N SER A 110 -2.58 -8.60 -18.54
CA SER A 110 -3.76 -9.21 -17.95
C SER A 110 -3.44 -10.57 -17.36
N PHE A 111 -4.13 -10.92 -16.28
CA PHE A 111 -4.04 -12.25 -15.69
C PHE A 111 -5.44 -12.87 -15.67
N GLN A 112 -5.63 -13.89 -16.51
CA GLN A 112 -6.91 -14.58 -16.66
C GLN A 112 -6.79 -15.95 -16.00
N GLY A 113 -7.67 -16.23 -15.05
CA GLY A 113 -7.77 -17.53 -14.39
C GLY A 113 -9.08 -18.20 -14.78
N GLU A 114 -9.01 -19.31 -15.48
CA GLU A 114 -10.16 -20.18 -15.77
C GLU A 114 -10.18 -21.40 -14.85
N GLY A 115 -11.38 -21.90 -14.55
CA GLY A 115 -11.56 -23.09 -13.70
C GLY A 115 -10.89 -22.94 -12.33
N LEU A 116 -10.06 -23.92 -11.95
CA LEU A 116 -9.35 -23.92 -10.67
C LEU A 116 -8.28 -22.82 -10.55
N MET A 117 -7.75 -22.33 -11.68
CA MET A 117 -6.78 -21.23 -11.70
C MET A 117 -7.41 -19.88 -11.39
N ALA A 118 -8.75 -19.78 -11.35
CA ALA A 118 -9.45 -18.60 -10.86
C ALA A 118 -9.21 -18.36 -9.36
N LEU A 119 -8.93 -19.41 -8.57
CA LEU A 119 -8.74 -19.30 -7.12
C LEU A 119 -7.56 -18.37 -6.74
N PRO A 120 -6.34 -18.54 -7.31
CA PRO A 120 -5.26 -17.57 -7.15
C PRO A 120 -5.65 -16.14 -7.53
N VAL A 121 -6.42 -15.95 -8.61
CA VAL A 121 -6.85 -14.61 -9.06
C VAL A 121 -7.76 -13.96 -8.03
N PHE A 122 -8.74 -14.69 -7.52
CA PHE A 122 -9.61 -14.21 -6.45
C PHE A 122 -8.83 -13.89 -5.18
N TYR A 123 -7.81 -14.69 -4.85
CA TYR A 123 -6.95 -14.40 -3.71
C TYR A 123 -6.16 -13.10 -3.90
N VAL A 124 -5.59 -12.86 -5.08
CA VAL A 124 -4.87 -11.61 -5.37
C VAL A 124 -5.81 -10.41 -5.27
N PHE A 125 -7.04 -10.54 -5.77
CA PHE A 125 -8.06 -9.50 -5.64
C PHE A 125 -8.41 -9.24 -4.16
N PHE A 126 -8.55 -10.29 -3.36
CA PHE A 126 -8.73 -10.19 -1.91
C PHE A 126 -7.53 -9.51 -1.25
N ALA A 127 -6.29 -9.90 -1.58
CA ALA A 127 -5.07 -9.35 -1.01
C ALA A 127 -4.90 -7.85 -1.32
N ALA A 128 -5.24 -7.44 -2.55
CA ALA A 128 -5.28 -6.03 -2.94
C ALA A 128 -6.32 -5.26 -2.10
N GLY A 129 -7.53 -5.80 -1.97
CA GLY A 129 -8.58 -5.22 -1.12
C GLY A 129 -8.17 -5.13 0.35
N HIS A 130 -7.54 -6.18 0.88
CA HIS A 130 -7.05 -6.27 2.25
C HIS A 130 -5.95 -5.22 2.53
N THR A 131 -5.07 -4.96 1.56
CA THR A 131 -4.03 -3.91 1.65
C THR A 131 -4.65 -2.54 1.90
N PHE A 132 -5.66 -2.15 1.10
CA PHE A 132 -6.35 -0.86 1.29
C PHE A 132 -7.24 -0.83 2.52
N TRP A 133 -7.92 -1.95 2.82
CA TRP A 133 -8.72 -2.10 4.04
C TRP A 133 -7.90 -1.89 5.30
N PHE A 134 -6.72 -2.51 5.38
CA PHE A 134 -5.85 -2.39 6.53
C PHE A 134 -5.45 -0.94 6.78
N LEU A 135 -5.07 -0.20 5.73
CA LEU A 135 -4.75 1.22 5.83
C LEU A 135 -5.92 2.07 6.33
N ALA A 136 -7.10 1.84 5.78
CA ALA A 136 -8.30 2.58 6.18
C ALA A 136 -8.71 2.28 7.62
N ALA A 137 -8.74 0.99 7.99
CA ALA A 137 -9.14 0.53 9.31
C ALA A 137 -8.13 0.99 10.37
N THR A 138 -6.82 0.88 10.11
CA THR A 138 -5.79 1.32 11.04
C THR A 138 -5.77 2.83 11.22
N LEU A 139 -5.89 3.63 10.14
CA LEU A 139 -5.98 5.08 10.25
C LEU A 139 -7.15 5.51 11.15
N VAL A 140 -8.35 4.98 10.90
CA VAL A 140 -9.53 5.32 11.70
C VAL A 140 -9.40 4.79 13.14
N ALA A 141 -8.79 3.61 13.33
CA ALA A 141 -8.55 3.07 14.66
C ALA A 141 -7.63 3.98 15.49
N VAL A 142 -6.58 4.52 14.87
CA VAL A 142 -5.66 5.48 15.50
C VAL A 142 -6.39 6.77 15.85
N GLU A 143 -7.14 7.35 14.91
CA GLU A 143 -7.92 8.59 15.14
C GLU A 143 -8.97 8.45 16.25
N LYS A 144 -9.62 7.29 16.34
CA LYS A 144 -10.71 7.05 17.31
C LYS A 144 -10.24 6.37 18.59
N ARG A 145 -8.98 5.96 18.66
CA ARG A 145 -8.39 5.18 19.78
C ARG A 145 -9.20 3.93 20.17
N ARG A 146 -9.88 3.32 19.20
CA ARG A 146 -10.68 2.10 19.39
C ARG A 146 -10.88 1.38 18.06
N ARG A 147 -11.30 0.11 18.10
CA ARG A 147 -11.61 -0.67 16.90
C ARG A 147 -12.78 -0.02 16.16
N PRO A 148 -12.64 0.35 14.88
CA PRO A 148 -13.70 1.01 14.15
C PRO A 148 -14.71 -0.01 13.60
N GLU A 149 -15.99 0.38 13.59
CA GLU A 149 -17.02 -0.36 12.86
C GLU A 149 -16.90 -0.08 11.35
N PHE A 150 -17.39 -1.01 10.52
CA PHE A 150 -17.28 -0.94 9.05
C PHE A 150 -17.69 0.42 8.47
N GLY A 151 -18.83 0.97 8.93
CA GLY A 151 -19.35 2.24 8.43
C GLY A 151 -18.42 3.43 8.66
N PHE A 152 -17.58 3.40 9.71
CA PHE A 152 -16.68 4.51 10.03
C PHE A 152 -15.43 4.55 9.15
N TYR A 153 -14.96 3.41 8.65
CA TYR A 153 -13.77 3.38 7.79
C TYR A 153 -14.08 3.18 6.31
N PHE A 154 -15.30 2.81 5.91
CA PHE A 154 -15.66 2.60 4.49
C PHE A 154 -15.36 3.82 3.62
N GLY A 155 -15.71 5.03 4.07
CA GLY A 155 -15.35 6.26 3.34
C GLY A 155 -13.83 6.46 3.22
N THR A 156 -13.07 6.07 4.25
CA THR A 156 -11.60 6.13 4.22
C THR A 156 -11.02 5.09 3.26
N LEU A 157 -11.62 3.90 3.17
CA LEU A 157 -11.25 2.87 2.19
C LEU A 157 -11.42 3.39 0.76
N LEU A 158 -12.57 4.02 0.46
CA LEU A 158 -12.79 4.62 -0.86
C LEU A 158 -11.76 5.73 -1.15
N LEU A 159 -11.40 6.56 -0.16
CA LEU A 159 -10.35 7.55 -0.35
C LEU A 159 -9.00 6.90 -0.69
N PHE A 160 -8.63 5.76 -0.07
CA PHE A 160 -7.38 5.08 -0.43
C PHE A 160 -7.39 4.51 -1.86
N LEU A 161 -8.56 4.11 -2.37
CA LEU A 161 -8.75 3.60 -3.73
C LEU A 161 -8.76 4.72 -4.79
N PHE A 162 -9.42 5.85 -4.50
CA PHE A 162 -9.62 6.94 -5.46
C PHE A 162 -8.48 7.96 -5.46
N TRP A 163 -7.32 7.54 -5.97
CA TRP A 163 -6.25 8.48 -6.31
C TRP A 163 -6.65 9.36 -7.51
N PRO A 164 -6.32 10.67 -7.56
CA PRO A 164 -5.52 11.43 -6.59
C PRO A 164 -6.33 12.08 -5.45
N ILE A 165 -7.66 12.15 -5.59
CA ILE A 165 -8.56 12.85 -4.65
C ILE A 165 -8.36 12.36 -3.22
N GLY A 166 -8.21 11.05 -3.06
CA GLY A 166 -7.89 10.38 -1.81
C GLY A 166 -6.75 11.00 -1.01
N VAL A 167 -5.64 11.30 -1.69
CA VAL A 167 -4.42 11.83 -1.07
C VAL A 167 -4.68 13.19 -0.41
N TRP A 168 -5.53 14.03 -1.00
CA TRP A 168 -5.88 15.34 -0.44
C TRP A 168 -6.65 15.25 0.86
N PHE A 169 -7.44 14.20 1.06
CA PHE A 169 -8.21 14.01 2.29
C PHE A 169 -7.48 13.16 3.32
N ILE A 170 -6.72 12.15 2.88
CA ILE A 170 -5.98 11.24 3.76
C ILE A 170 -4.76 11.93 4.35
N GLN A 171 -3.98 12.67 3.55
CA GLN A 171 -2.73 13.24 4.06
C GLN A 171 -2.93 14.23 5.22
N PRO A 172 -3.89 15.17 5.20
CA PRO A 172 -4.15 16.02 6.36
C PRO A 172 -4.54 15.26 7.62
N ARG A 173 -5.18 14.09 7.49
CA ARG A 173 -5.54 13.21 8.61
C ARG A 173 -4.30 12.53 9.20
N LEU A 174 -3.42 12.00 8.35
CA LEU A 174 -2.12 11.47 8.77
C LEU A 174 -1.29 12.52 9.51
N ASN A 175 -1.25 13.75 9.01
CA ASN A 175 -0.53 14.85 9.65
C ASN A 175 -1.10 15.23 11.02
N LYS A 176 -2.42 15.06 11.26
CA LYS A 176 -3.03 15.27 12.58
C LYS A 176 -2.62 14.17 13.56
N VAL A 177 -2.72 12.92 13.12
CA VAL A 177 -2.28 11.76 13.90
C VAL A 177 -0.82 11.90 14.32
N TRP A 178 0.05 12.39 13.42
CA TRP A 178 1.45 12.67 13.74
C TRP A 178 1.59 13.68 14.88
N LYS A 179 0.91 14.83 14.78
CA LYS A 179 1.02 15.93 15.74
C LYS A 179 0.52 15.57 17.13
N GLU A 180 -0.41 14.64 17.25
CA GLU A 180 -0.93 14.18 18.54
C GLU A 180 0.05 13.24 19.29
N GLN A 181 1.14 12.82 18.64
CA GLN A 181 2.19 11.98 19.22
C GLN A 181 3.41 12.78 19.67
N GLU A 182 3.48 14.08 19.33
CA GLU A 182 4.53 15.03 19.73
C GLU A 182 4.11 15.78 21.01
#